data_AF-A0A7C2K615-F1
#
_entry.id   AF-A0A7C2K615-F1
#
_cell.length_a   1.000
_cell.length_b   1.000
_cell.length_c   1.000
_cell.angle_alpha   90.00
_cell.angle_beta   90.00
_cell.angle_gamma   90.00
#
_symmetry.space_group_name_H-M   'P 1'
#
loop_
_entity.id
_entity.type
_entity.pdbx_description
1 polymer ?
#
loop_
_entity_poly.entity_id
_entity_poly.type
_entity_poly.pdbx_seq_one_letter_code
_entity_poly.pdbx_strand_id
1 'polypeptide(L)'
;MNIKILASESLGVRSYCTYVETKSLKVIIDPGCALGPNRFNLPPHKQEVESLWECWERINEYLKKSDFAIITHYHYDHHHYRNANLYEGKTLFVKDFSTLNPRQRRRAEKFLEKLKLPRAVVVADGRNFYFGDTEIEFTKALPHGYGRQDIKVIGVYIKEDKESMFYTSDISGVLEDTLVDFLK
;
A
#
# COMPACT_ATOMS: atom_id res chain seq x y z
N MET A 1 -11.71 -16.07 1.35
CA MET A 1 -10.72 -14.98 1.42
C MET A 1 -9.93 -15.08 2.72
N ASN A 2 -8.59 -15.11 2.65
CA ASN A 2 -7.70 -15.12 3.81
C ASN A 2 -6.95 -13.79 3.88
N ILE A 3 -7.07 -13.08 5.01
CA ILE A 3 -6.52 -11.75 5.21
C ILE A 3 -5.50 -11.80 6.35
N LYS A 4 -4.30 -11.27 6.11
CA LYS A 4 -3.23 -11.20 7.10
C LYS A 4 -2.63 -9.80 7.15
N ILE A 5 -2.71 -9.16 8.31
CA ILE A 5 -1.95 -7.94 8.59
C ILE A 5 -0.51 -8.37 8.90
N LEU A 6 0.41 -8.06 7.99
CA LEU A 6 1.81 -8.44 8.09
C LEU A 6 2.62 -7.46 8.94
N ALA A 7 2.26 -6.18 8.89
CA ALA A 7 2.84 -5.15 9.74
C ALA A 7 1.81 -4.02 9.94
N SER A 8 1.85 -3.42 11.12
CA SER A 8 1.02 -2.28 11.53
C SER A 8 1.88 -1.31 12.35
N GLU A 9 1.37 -0.13 12.70
CA GLU A 9 2.05 0.76 13.66
C GLU A 9 2.29 0.01 14.97
N SER A 10 3.55 -0.29 15.29
CA SER A 10 3.95 -1.00 16.50
C SER A 10 5.43 -0.78 16.79
N LEU A 11 5.78 -0.57 18.07
CA LEU A 11 7.17 -0.34 18.52
C LEU A 11 7.94 0.64 17.61
N GLY A 12 7.31 1.77 17.29
CA GLY A 12 7.91 2.85 16.48
C GLY A 12 7.92 2.62 14.97
N VAL A 13 7.74 1.37 14.53
CA VAL A 13 7.62 0.99 13.12
C VAL A 13 6.29 1.46 12.59
N ARG A 14 6.34 2.23 11.49
CA ARG A 14 5.16 2.64 10.72
C ARG A 14 5.00 1.70 9.55
N SER A 15 3.79 1.16 9.40
CA SER A 15 3.38 0.29 8.31
C SER A 15 1.88 0.03 8.42
N TYR A 16 1.26 -0.39 7.33
CA TYR A 16 -0.01 -1.09 7.37
C TYR A 16 -0.09 -2.13 6.24
N CYS A 17 0.93 -2.97 6.15
CA CYS A 17 1.05 -3.99 5.10
C CYS A 17 0.07 -5.13 5.33
N THR A 18 -0.78 -5.40 4.34
CA THR A 18 -1.80 -6.45 4.40
C THR A 18 -1.67 -7.39 3.21
N TYR A 19 -1.64 -8.68 3.47
CA TYR A 19 -1.70 -9.73 2.46
C TYR A 19 -3.11 -10.30 2.38
N VAL A 20 -3.59 -10.50 1.16
CA VAL A 20 -4.93 -10.99 0.85
C VAL A 20 -4.79 -12.13 -0.15
N GLU A 21 -5.28 -13.30 0.25
CA GLU A 21 -5.33 -14.48 -0.62
C GLU A 21 -6.77 -14.88 -0.85
N THR A 22 -7.14 -14.87 -2.13
CA THR A 22 -8.43 -15.31 -2.65
C THR A 22 -8.21 -16.63 -3.40
N LYS A 23 -9.27 -17.26 -3.92
CA LYS A 23 -9.12 -18.44 -4.79
C LYS A 23 -8.39 -18.07 -6.10
N SER A 24 -8.56 -16.83 -6.56
CA SER A 24 -8.08 -16.40 -7.88
C SER A 24 -6.75 -15.62 -7.86
N LEU A 25 -6.37 -15.00 -6.73
CA LEU A 25 -5.17 -14.17 -6.65
C LEU A 25 -4.58 -14.05 -5.23
N LYS A 26 -3.28 -13.74 -5.21
CA LYS A 26 -2.49 -13.36 -4.03
C LYS A 26 -2.03 -11.90 -4.16
N VAL A 27 -2.60 -11.02 -3.34
CA VAL A 27 -2.33 -9.58 -3.30
C VAL A 27 -1.57 -9.23 -2.04
N ILE A 28 -0.59 -8.32 -2.17
CA ILE A 28 -0.02 -7.60 -1.03
C ILE A 28 -0.26 -6.10 -1.20
N ILE A 29 -0.84 -5.48 -0.18
CA ILE A 29 -1.19 -4.07 -0.13
C ILE A 29 -0.19 -3.35 0.78
N ASP A 30 0.39 -2.28 0.26
CA ASP A 30 1.35 -1.41 0.93
C ASP A 30 2.51 -2.15 1.63
N PRO A 31 3.36 -2.90 0.88
CA PRO A 31 4.49 -3.67 1.40
C PRO A 31 5.66 -2.81 1.89
N GLY A 32 5.41 -1.68 2.56
CA GLY A 32 6.43 -0.84 3.16
C GLY A 32 6.50 -0.99 4.68
N CYS A 33 7.62 -0.58 5.26
CA CYS A 33 7.76 -0.31 6.68
C CYS A 33 8.89 0.70 6.90
N ALA A 34 8.73 1.61 7.87
CA ALA A 34 9.75 2.62 8.15
C ALA A 34 9.72 3.13 9.59
N LEU A 35 10.90 3.47 10.09
CA LEU A 35 11.04 4.26 11.31
C LEU A 35 11.03 5.77 11.00
N GLY A 36 10.70 6.58 12.01
CA GLY A 36 11.00 8.00 11.98
C GLY A 36 12.51 8.20 12.17
N PRO A 37 13.18 9.12 11.44
CA PRO A 37 14.63 9.28 11.56
C PRO A 37 15.05 9.75 12.96
N ASN A 38 14.30 10.67 13.56
CA ASN A 38 14.37 11.05 14.95
C ASN A 38 12.94 11.25 15.47
N ARG A 39 12.65 10.82 16.70
CA ARG A 39 11.44 11.18 17.44
C ARG A 39 11.88 11.84 18.75
N PHE A 40 11.33 13.01 19.06
CA PHE A 40 11.75 13.81 20.24
C PHE A 40 13.27 14.07 20.29
N ASN A 41 13.90 14.34 19.14
CA ASN A 41 15.34 14.52 18.97
C ASN A 41 16.22 13.32 19.38
N LEU A 42 15.63 12.14 19.51
CA LEU A 42 16.35 10.89 19.76
C LEU A 42 16.30 9.99 18.51
N PRO A 43 17.40 9.28 18.20
CA PRO A 43 17.38 8.25 17.16
C PRO A 43 16.50 7.07 17.59
N PRO A 44 16.10 6.19 16.66
CA PRO A 44 15.33 5.01 17.02
C PRO A 44 16.06 4.15 18.04
N HIS A 45 15.32 3.68 19.04
CA HIS A 45 15.81 2.74 20.02
C HIS A 45 16.15 1.40 19.35
N LYS A 46 17.08 0.64 19.93
CA LYS A 46 17.52 -0.66 19.40
C LYS A 46 16.35 -1.60 19.15
N GLN A 47 15.37 -1.63 20.06
CA GLN A 47 14.17 -2.46 19.92
C GLN A 47 13.29 -2.03 18.73
N GLU A 48 13.18 -0.73 18.45
CA GLU A 48 12.42 -0.24 17.27
C GLU A 48 13.12 -0.70 15.97
N VAL A 49 14.45 -0.73 15.96
CA VAL A 49 15.24 -1.24 14.83
C VAL A 49 15.07 -2.75 14.66
N GLU A 50 15.10 -3.52 15.76
CA GLU A 50 14.84 -4.98 15.74
C GLU A 50 13.41 -5.26 15.22
N SER A 51 12.39 -4.55 15.71
CA SER A 51 11.02 -4.67 15.22
C SER A 51 10.87 -4.29 13.74
N LEU A 52 11.62 -3.29 13.26
CA LEU A 52 11.65 -2.94 11.84
C LEU A 52 12.16 -4.12 11.00
N TRP A 53 13.23 -4.78 11.43
CA TRP A 53 13.80 -5.94 10.72
C TRP A 53 12.81 -7.10 10.66
N GLU A 54 12.15 -7.44 11.77
CA GLU A 54 11.13 -8.50 11.81
C GLU A 54 9.94 -8.20 10.87
N CYS A 55 9.49 -6.94 10.84
CA CYS A 55 8.46 -6.50 9.89
C CYS A 55 8.96 -6.62 8.45
N TRP A 56 10.18 -6.17 8.20
CA TRP A 56 10.79 -6.17 6.88
C TRP A 56 10.98 -7.58 6.30
N GLU A 57 11.43 -8.55 7.11
CA GLU A 57 11.58 -9.94 6.71
C GLU A 57 10.25 -10.59 6.36
N ARG A 58 9.24 -10.41 7.21
CA ARG A 58 7.88 -10.92 7.00
C ARG A 58 7.23 -10.30 5.74
N ILE A 59 7.38 -9.00 5.52
CA ILE A 59 6.90 -8.35 4.30
C ILE A 59 7.60 -8.94 3.07
N ASN A 60 8.92 -9.13 3.09
CA ASN A 60 9.66 -9.71 1.98
C ASN A 60 9.21 -11.14 1.65
N GLU A 61 8.96 -11.95 2.69
CA GLU A 61 8.47 -13.32 2.54
C GLU A 61 7.14 -13.36 1.76
N TYR A 62 6.18 -12.53 2.14
CA TYR A 62 4.87 -12.50 1.51
C TYR A 62 4.85 -11.74 0.18
N LEU A 63 5.69 -10.71 0.01
CA LEU A 63 5.87 -10.03 -1.27
C LEU A 63 6.36 -11.02 -2.34
N LYS A 64 7.31 -11.90 -2.00
CA LYS A 64 7.75 -12.99 -2.89
C LYS A 64 6.59 -13.90 -3.32
N LYS A 65 5.69 -14.24 -2.39
CA LYS A 65 4.54 -15.15 -2.60
C LYS A 65 3.37 -14.53 -3.36
N SER A 66 3.33 -13.20 -3.50
CA SER A 66 2.19 -12.48 -4.09
C SER A 66 2.34 -12.34 -5.61
N ASP A 67 1.26 -12.44 -6.38
CA ASP A 67 1.28 -12.20 -7.84
C ASP A 67 1.06 -10.72 -8.17
N PHE A 68 0.37 -10.02 -7.26
CA PHE A 68 0.01 -8.62 -7.38
C PHE A 68 0.49 -7.83 -6.17
N ALA A 69 0.89 -6.59 -6.40
CA ALA A 69 1.17 -5.64 -5.34
C ALA A 69 0.39 -4.34 -5.54
N ILE A 70 -0.12 -3.76 -4.46
CA ILE A 70 -0.91 -2.54 -4.48
C ILE A 70 -0.18 -1.48 -3.65
N ILE A 71 0.06 -0.31 -4.24
CA ILE A 71 0.67 0.85 -3.58
C ILE A 71 -0.37 1.97 -3.54
N THR A 72 -0.97 2.18 -2.37
CA THR A 72 -2.08 3.13 -2.18
C THR A 72 -1.62 4.58 -2.19
N HIS A 73 -0.38 4.84 -1.77
CA HIS A 73 0.28 6.14 -1.87
C HIS A 73 1.80 6.02 -1.60
N TYR A 74 2.52 7.14 -1.68
CA TYR A 74 3.98 7.15 -1.78
C TYR A 74 4.73 7.53 -0.51
N HIS A 75 4.14 7.31 0.67
CA HIS A 75 4.91 7.33 1.92
C HIS A 75 5.84 6.11 2.01
N TYR A 76 7.01 6.28 2.65
CA TYR A 76 8.08 5.26 2.61
C TYR A 76 7.74 3.97 3.35
N ASP A 77 6.75 4.02 4.22
CA ASP A 77 6.13 2.92 4.95
C ASP A 77 5.02 2.20 4.15
N HIS A 78 4.75 2.61 2.91
CA HIS A 78 3.76 1.96 2.03
C HIS A 78 4.37 1.30 0.80
N HIS A 79 5.63 1.59 0.46
CA HIS A 79 6.30 0.96 -0.69
C HIS A 79 7.69 0.42 -0.35
N HIS A 80 8.01 -0.70 -0.99
CA HIS A 80 9.23 -1.46 -0.70
C HIS A 80 10.42 -1.06 -1.58
N TYR A 81 10.80 0.23 -1.59
CA TYR A 81 11.82 0.73 -2.52
C TYR A 81 13.25 0.19 -2.28
N ARG A 82 13.54 -0.39 -1.11
CA ARG A 82 14.87 -0.95 -0.78
C ARG A 82 15.13 -2.32 -1.42
N ASN A 83 14.09 -3.13 -1.59
CA ASN A 83 14.13 -4.40 -2.34
C ASN A 83 13.17 -4.36 -3.53
N ALA A 84 13.30 -3.34 -4.39
CA ALA A 84 12.45 -3.19 -5.57
C ALA A 84 12.54 -4.38 -6.56
N ASN A 85 13.58 -5.22 -6.46
CA ASN A 85 13.70 -6.47 -7.23
C ASN A 85 12.61 -7.49 -6.86
N LEU A 86 12.04 -7.44 -5.65
CA LEU A 86 10.98 -8.36 -5.24
C LEU A 86 9.65 -8.12 -5.98
N TYR A 87 9.56 -7.07 -6.81
CA TYR A 87 8.41 -6.82 -7.68
C TYR A 87 8.55 -7.46 -9.07
N GLU A 88 9.67 -8.13 -9.35
CA GLU A 88 9.91 -8.80 -10.63
C GLU A 88 8.79 -9.81 -10.96
N GLY A 89 8.29 -9.74 -12.19
CA GLY A 89 7.22 -10.60 -12.69
C GLY A 89 5.82 -10.31 -12.12
N LYS A 90 5.66 -9.34 -11.22
CA LYS A 90 4.38 -9.00 -10.58
C LYS A 90 3.64 -7.88 -11.31
N THR A 91 2.32 -7.86 -11.18
CA THR A 91 1.49 -6.73 -11.62
C THR A 91 1.31 -5.76 -10.47
N LEU A 92 1.68 -4.49 -10.67
CA LEU A 92 1.57 -3.45 -9.65
C LEU A 92 0.38 -2.55 -9.96
N PHE A 93 -0.51 -2.36 -8.99
CA PHE A 93 -1.52 -1.32 -9.00
C PHE A 93 -1.02 -0.15 -8.16
N VAL A 94 -0.94 1.04 -8.75
CA VAL A 94 -0.34 2.20 -8.09
C VAL A 94 -1.25 3.41 -8.18
N LYS A 95 -1.19 4.25 -7.15
CA LYS A 95 -1.77 5.60 -7.15
C LYS A 95 -1.23 6.45 -8.30
N ASP A 96 -2.10 7.20 -8.96
CA ASP A 96 -1.70 8.23 -9.92
C ASP A 96 -0.89 9.31 -9.19
N PHE A 97 0.36 9.50 -9.62
CA PHE A 97 1.29 10.49 -9.06
C PHE A 97 1.40 11.77 -9.90
N SER A 98 0.71 11.85 -11.04
CA SER A 98 0.75 13.00 -11.95
C SER A 98 0.24 14.28 -11.29
N THR A 99 -0.81 14.18 -10.46
CA THR A 99 -1.42 15.31 -9.75
C THR A 99 -0.92 15.51 -8.33
N LEU A 100 0.05 14.72 -7.86
CA LEU A 100 0.57 14.83 -6.50
C LEU A 100 1.55 15.99 -6.35
N ASN A 101 1.72 16.47 -5.12
CA ASN A 101 2.72 17.48 -4.82
C ASN A 101 4.16 17.00 -5.19
N PRO A 102 5.11 17.92 -5.43
CA PRO A 102 6.46 17.57 -5.90
C PRO A 102 7.21 16.56 -5.01
N ARG A 103 6.97 16.58 -3.70
CA ARG A 103 7.62 15.67 -2.75
C ARG A 103 7.13 14.24 -2.94
N GLN A 104 5.82 14.03 -3.06
CA GLN A 104 5.23 12.72 -3.29
C GLN A 104 5.54 12.21 -4.70
N ARG A 105 5.47 13.08 -5.71
CA ARG A 105 5.87 12.76 -7.09
C ARG A 105 7.29 12.21 -7.15
N ARG A 106 8.24 12.91 -6.51
CA ARG A 106 9.64 12.45 -6.43
C ARG A 106 9.79 11.09 -5.73
N ARG A 107 8.95 10.78 -4.74
CA ARG A 107 8.97 9.46 -4.08
C ARG A 107 8.44 8.38 -5.00
N ALA A 108 7.38 8.66 -5.75
CA ALA A 108 6.84 7.77 -6.77
C ALA A 108 7.87 7.48 -7.87
N GLU A 109 8.46 8.52 -8.45
CA GLU A 109 9.51 8.41 -9.48
C GLU A 109 10.67 7.54 -8.99
N LYS A 110 11.22 7.84 -7.81
CA LYS A 110 12.32 7.05 -7.22
C LYS A 110 11.96 5.59 -6.95
N PHE A 111 10.70 5.32 -6.62
CA PHE A 111 10.23 3.94 -6.43
C PHE A 111 10.14 3.22 -7.77
N LEU A 112 9.48 3.83 -8.76
CA LEU A 112 9.28 3.26 -10.10
C LEU A 112 10.58 3.05 -10.85
N GLU A 113 11.54 4.00 -10.77
CA GLU A 113 12.88 3.88 -11.36
C GLU A 113 13.67 2.67 -10.82
N LYS A 114 13.37 2.24 -9.60
CA LYS A 114 14.04 1.10 -8.97
C LYS A 114 13.42 -0.25 -9.31
N LEU A 115 12.19 -0.27 -9.82
CA LEU A 115 11.53 -1.53 -10.19
C LEU A 115 12.33 -2.25 -11.27
N LYS A 116 12.49 -3.56 -11.11
CA LYS A 116 13.16 -4.42 -12.08
C LYS A 116 12.15 -5.39 -12.64
N LEU A 117 11.92 -5.29 -13.95
CA LEU A 117 11.10 -6.22 -14.72
C LEU A 117 9.72 -6.53 -14.09
N PRO A 118 8.93 -5.54 -13.66
CA PRO A 118 7.55 -5.81 -13.28
C PRO A 118 6.80 -6.32 -14.51
N ARG A 119 5.83 -7.22 -14.32
CA ARG A 119 4.96 -7.68 -15.41
C ARG A 119 4.14 -6.52 -15.98
N ALA A 120 3.63 -5.67 -15.10
CA ALA A 120 2.92 -4.45 -15.46
C ALA A 120 2.92 -3.46 -14.29
N VAL A 121 2.81 -2.17 -14.59
CA VAL A 121 2.53 -1.11 -13.62
C VAL A 121 1.29 -0.37 -14.12
N VAL A 122 0.22 -0.39 -13.33
CA VAL A 122 -1.12 0.07 -13.71
C VAL A 122 -1.56 1.16 -12.75
N VAL A 123 -1.90 2.34 -13.29
CA VAL A 123 -2.55 3.39 -12.49
C VAL A 123 -3.96 2.95 -12.14
N ALA A 124 -4.30 3.01 -10.85
CA ALA A 124 -5.47 2.32 -10.28
C ALA A 124 -6.63 3.23 -9.89
N ASP A 125 -6.42 4.53 -9.69
CA ASP A 125 -7.44 5.49 -9.23
C ASP A 125 -8.79 5.37 -9.93
N GLY A 126 -9.84 5.05 -9.18
CA GLY A 126 -11.22 4.99 -9.66
C GLY A 126 -11.50 3.86 -10.65
N ARG A 127 -10.67 2.81 -10.69
CA ARG A 127 -10.79 1.69 -11.64
C ARG A 127 -11.18 0.41 -10.95
N ASN A 128 -11.74 -0.51 -11.72
CA ASN A 128 -12.05 -1.87 -11.33
C ASN A 128 -11.30 -2.89 -12.20
N PHE A 129 -11.05 -4.06 -11.62
CA PHE A 129 -10.35 -5.17 -12.28
C PHE A 129 -10.95 -6.49 -11.82
N TYR A 130 -11.05 -7.44 -12.73
CA TYR A 130 -11.57 -8.78 -12.48
C TYR A 130 -10.52 -9.84 -12.78
N PHE A 131 -10.37 -10.79 -11.87
CA PHE A 131 -9.44 -11.91 -11.96
C PHE A 131 -10.17 -13.17 -11.48
N GLY A 132 -10.67 -13.98 -12.42
CA GLY A 132 -11.58 -15.06 -12.08
C GLY A 132 -12.83 -14.50 -11.38
N ASP A 133 -13.12 -15.02 -10.19
CA ASP A 133 -14.25 -14.59 -9.36
C ASP A 133 -13.88 -13.46 -8.37
N THR A 134 -12.63 -12.98 -8.41
CA THR A 134 -12.17 -11.87 -7.55
C THR A 134 -12.26 -10.53 -8.28
N GLU A 135 -12.98 -9.60 -7.66
CA GLU A 135 -13.06 -8.20 -8.04
C GLU A 135 -12.13 -7.35 -7.15
N ILE A 136 -11.36 -6.46 -7.78
CA ILE A 136 -10.59 -5.41 -7.10
C ILE A 136 -11.06 -4.07 -7.64
N GLU A 137 -11.62 -3.25 -6.76
CA GLU A 137 -12.07 -1.90 -7.07
C GLU A 137 -11.28 -0.87 -6.26
N PHE A 138 -10.92 0.23 -6.90
CA PHE A 138 -10.16 1.31 -6.29
C PHE A 138 -11.01 2.57 -6.23
N THR A 139 -10.93 3.27 -5.10
CA THR A 139 -11.57 4.58 -4.99
C THR A 139 -10.93 5.57 -5.97
N LYS A 140 -11.64 6.65 -6.28
CA LYS A 140 -10.98 7.86 -6.79
C LYS A 140 -9.97 8.37 -5.74
N ALA A 141 -9.11 9.30 -6.14
CA ALA A 141 -8.12 9.88 -5.24
C ALA A 141 -8.80 10.57 -4.04
N LEU A 142 -8.45 10.15 -2.81
CA LEU A 142 -8.94 10.67 -1.53
C LEU A 142 -7.86 11.48 -0.82
N PRO A 143 -8.21 12.45 0.06
CA PRO A 143 -7.24 13.17 0.86
C PRO A 143 -6.54 12.26 1.89
N HIS A 144 -5.24 12.48 2.13
CA HIS A 144 -4.44 11.78 3.15
C HIS A 144 -4.75 12.30 4.57
N GLY A 145 -6.03 12.26 4.95
CA GLY A 145 -6.52 12.76 6.23
C GLY A 145 -6.94 14.24 6.22
N TYR A 146 -7.49 14.65 7.37
CA TYR A 146 -8.08 15.97 7.55
C TYR A 146 -7.04 17.08 7.30
N GLY A 147 -7.36 18.03 6.43
CA GLY A 147 -6.49 19.17 6.10
C GLY A 147 -5.29 18.83 5.20
N ARG A 148 -5.20 17.62 4.64
CA ARG A 148 -4.06 17.17 3.82
C ARG A 148 -4.44 16.95 2.36
N GLN A 149 -5.05 17.95 1.73
CA GLN A 149 -5.49 17.86 0.33
C GLN A 149 -4.35 17.76 -0.70
N ASP A 150 -3.13 18.14 -0.28
CA ASP A 150 -1.92 18.12 -1.12
C ASP A 150 -1.33 16.72 -1.29
N ILE A 151 -1.76 15.75 -0.48
CA ILE A 151 -1.38 14.34 -0.56
C ILE A 151 -2.66 13.54 -0.78
N LYS A 152 -2.64 12.66 -1.78
CA LYS A 152 -3.78 11.83 -2.11
C LYS A 152 -3.45 10.35 -2.01
N VAL A 153 -4.43 9.57 -1.58
CA VAL A 153 -4.39 8.11 -1.47
C VAL A 153 -5.51 7.49 -2.29
N ILE A 154 -5.49 6.17 -2.43
CA ILE A 154 -6.61 5.38 -2.93
C ILE A 154 -6.95 4.28 -1.93
N GLY A 155 -8.24 4.06 -1.72
CA GLY A 155 -8.75 2.87 -1.04
C GLY A 155 -8.83 1.68 -2.00
N VAL A 156 -8.86 0.48 -1.43
CA VAL A 156 -8.90 -0.78 -2.16
C VAL A 156 -10.04 -1.63 -1.62
N TYR A 157 -11.02 -1.92 -2.45
CA TYR A 157 -12.08 -2.87 -2.17
C TYR A 157 -11.75 -4.18 -2.89
N ILE A 158 -11.76 -5.30 -2.16
CA ILE A 158 -11.55 -6.63 -2.71
C ILE A 158 -12.74 -7.49 -2.35
N LYS A 159 -13.33 -8.15 -3.33
CA LYS A 159 -14.50 -9.01 -3.17
C LYS A 159 -14.31 -10.33 -3.90
N GLU A 160 -14.66 -11.43 -3.25
CA GLU A 160 -14.75 -12.76 -3.85
C GLU A 160 -15.96 -13.47 -3.22
N ASP A 161 -16.88 -13.96 -4.05
CA ASP A 161 -18.14 -14.56 -3.62
C ASP A 161 -18.97 -13.64 -2.68
N LYS A 162 -19.13 -14.05 -1.42
CA LYS A 162 -19.90 -13.34 -0.37
C LYS A 162 -18.99 -12.60 0.62
N GLU A 163 -17.68 -12.67 0.42
CA GLU A 163 -16.70 -12.03 1.30
C GLU A 163 -16.12 -10.80 0.62
N SER A 164 -15.92 -9.75 1.40
CA SER A 164 -15.23 -8.56 0.92
C SER A 164 -14.44 -7.88 2.02
N MET A 165 -13.46 -7.10 1.62
CA MET A 165 -12.71 -6.22 2.51
C MET A 165 -12.51 -4.86 1.86
N PHE A 166 -12.43 -3.83 2.70
CA PHE A 166 -12.05 -2.49 2.27
C PHE A 166 -10.81 -2.04 3.04
N TYR A 167 -9.73 -1.77 2.31
CA TYR A 167 -8.51 -1.17 2.81
C TYR A 167 -8.57 0.34 2.53
N THR A 168 -8.72 1.15 3.57
CA THR A 168 -8.98 2.59 3.43
C THR A 168 -7.75 3.41 3.04
N SER A 169 -6.54 2.88 3.28
CA SER A 169 -5.31 3.68 3.36
C SER A 169 -5.40 4.79 4.45
N ASP A 170 -4.49 5.75 4.39
CA ASP A 170 -4.26 6.80 5.39
C ASP A 170 -5.25 7.99 5.27
N ILE A 171 -6.56 7.72 5.34
CA ILE A 171 -7.59 8.76 5.19
C ILE A 171 -8.07 9.37 6.52
N SER A 172 -7.61 8.86 7.67
CA SER A 172 -8.01 9.34 9.01
C SER A 172 -9.53 9.33 9.28
N GLY A 173 -10.28 8.48 8.58
CA GLY A 173 -11.74 8.36 8.68
C GLY A 173 -12.47 8.71 7.39
N VAL A 174 -13.80 8.73 7.44
CA VAL A 174 -14.64 9.10 6.30
C VAL A 174 -14.79 10.61 6.28
N LEU A 175 -14.05 11.28 5.40
CA LEU A 175 -13.95 12.74 5.34
C LEU A 175 -14.69 13.37 4.15
N GLU A 176 -15.04 12.57 3.15
CA GLU A 176 -15.69 13.03 1.91
C GLU A 176 -16.87 12.12 1.54
N ASP A 177 -17.95 12.73 1.03
CA ASP A 177 -19.14 12.00 0.53
C ASP A 177 -18.78 11.03 -0.60
N THR A 178 -17.73 11.33 -1.36
CA THR A 178 -17.20 10.46 -2.42
C THR A 178 -16.84 9.07 -1.90
N LEU A 179 -16.34 8.97 -0.67
CA LEU A 179 -16.06 7.69 -0.03
C LEU A 179 -17.34 7.05 0.52
N VAL A 180 -18.27 7.84 1.06
CA VAL A 180 -19.58 7.33 1.50
C VAL A 180 -20.32 6.67 0.33
N ASP A 181 -20.33 7.32 -0.83
CA ASP A 181 -20.99 6.81 -2.02
C ASP A 181 -20.30 5.58 -2.60
N PHE A 182 -18.97 5.47 -2.47
CA PHE A 182 -18.23 4.26 -2.85
C PHE A 182 -18.56 3.06 -1.96
N LEU A 183 -18.93 3.29 -0.69
CA LEU A 183 -19.21 2.23 0.28
C LEU A 183 -20.68 1.74 0.27
N LYS A 184 -21.55 2.35 -0.53
CA LYS A 184 -22.97 1.97 -0.68
C LYS A 184 -23.14 0.91 -1.76
#